data_AF-A0A838DCG5-F1
#
_entry.id   AF-A0A838DCG5-F1
#
_cell.length_a   1.000
_cell.length_b   1.000
_cell.length_c   1.000
_cell.angle_alpha   90.00
_cell.angle_beta   90.00
_cell.angle_gamma   90.00
#
_symmetry.space_group_name_H-M   'P 1'
#
loop_
_entity.id
_entity.type
_entity.pdbx_description
1 polymer ?
#
loop_
_entity_poly.entity_id
_entity_poly.type
_entity_poly.pdbx_seq_one_letter_code
_entity_poly.pdbx_strand_id
1 'polypeptide(L)' 'MINEIVFVVVGMLKKKGVASDLAVTETPVCHLAVVLDPDGSKVLIHKRKAR' A
#
# COMPACT_ATOMS: atom_id res chain seq x y z
N MET A 1 9.82 2.38 -13.88
CA MET A 1 9.37 1.14 -13.19
C MET A 1 9.40 1.20 -11.65
N ILE A 2 9.85 2.29 -11.01
CA ILE A 2 9.87 2.43 -9.52
C ILE A 2 8.55 3.02 -8.97
N ASN A 3 7.73 3.66 -9.82
CA ASN A 3 6.59 4.49 -9.42
C ASN A 3 5.34 3.72 -8.96
N GLU A 4 5.31 2.39 -9.04
CA GLU A 4 4.10 1.59 -8.77
C GLU A 4 4.25 0.58 -7.61
N ILE A 5 5.36 0.64 -6.86
CA ILE A 5 5.68 -0.41 -5.88
C ILE A 5 4.61 -0.59 -4.79
N VAL A 6 3.89 0.49 -4.42
CA VAL A 6 2.79 0.42 -3.44
C VAL A 6 1.62 -0.40 -3.98
N PHE A 7 1.26 -0.22 -5.26
CA PHE A 7 0.22 -1.01 -5.90
C PHE A 7 0.60 -2.49 -6.00
N VAL A 8 1.85 -2.78 -6.38
CA VAL A 8 2.37 -4.16 -6.48
C VAL A 8 2.31 -4.86 -5.13
N VAL A 9 2.82 -4.23 -4.07
CA VAL A 9 2.83 -4.82 -2.72
C VAL A 9 1.41 -5.07 -2.22
N VAL A 10 0.50 -4.10 -2.36
CA VAL A 10 -0.90 -4.28 -1.93
C VAL A 10 -1.58 -5.40 -2.73
N GLY A 11 -1.33 -5.51 -4.04
CA GLY A 11 -1.83 -6.62 -4.85
C GLY A 11 -1.31 -7.99 -4.40
N MET A 12 -0.02 -8.08 -4.03
CA MET A 12 0.56 -9.30 -3.48
C MET A 12 -0.04 -9.67 -2.12
N LEU A 13 -0.28 -8.69 -1.24
CA LEU A 13 -0.87 -8.91 0.07
C LEU A 13 -2.34 -9.34 -0.02
N LYS A 14 -3.12 -8.73 -0.91
CA LYS A 14 -4.50 -9.16 -1.19
C LYS A 14 -4.58 -10.61 -1.66
N LYS A 15 -3.67 -11.03 -2.56
CA LYS A 15 -3.58 -12.45 -2.99
C LYS A 15 -3.23 -13.42 -1.87
N LYS A 16 -2.63 -12.93 -0.77
CA LYS A 16 -2.31 -13.70 0.43
C LYS A 16 -3.41 -13.64 1.51
N GLY A 17 -4.57 -13.02 1.23
CA GLY A 17 -5.68 -12.91 2.17
C GLY A 17 -5.56 -11.81 3.21
N VAL A 18 -4.60 -10.89 3.05
CA VAL A 18 -4.42 -9.75 3.95
C VAL A 18 -5.54 -8.74 3.68
N ALA A 19 -6.26 -8.35 4.74
CA ALA A 19 -7.30 -7.32 4.65
C ALA A 19 -6.68 -5.93 4.41
N SER A 20 -7.35 -5.09 3.61
CA SER A 20 -6.92 -3.72 3.35
C SER A 20 -8.03 -2.74 3.69
N ASP A 21 -7.74 -1.80 4.59
CA ASP A 21 -8.68 -0.77 5.07
C ASP A 21 -8.77 0.41 4.08
N LEU A 22 -7.72 0.67 3.30
CA LEU A 22 -7.67 1.76 2.33
C LEU A 22 -7.30 1.28 0.92
N ALA A 23 -8.04 1.75 -0.09
CA ALA A 23 -7.59 1.68 -1.47
C ALA A 23 -6.27 2.46 -1.62
N VAL A 24 -5.38 1.97 -2.49
CA VAL A 24 -4.11 2.67 -2.78
C VAL A 24 -4.44 4.10 -3.19
N THR A 25 -3.89 5.06 -2.45
CA THR A 25 -4.14 6.49 -2.63
C THR A 25 -2.90 7.14 -3.21
N GLU A 26 -3.12 7.98 -4.22
CA GLU A 26 -2.08 8.76 -4.85
C GLU A 26 -2.19 10.22 -4.46
N THR A 27 -1.04 10.83 -4.13
CA THR A 27 -0.92 12.26 -3.86
C THR A 27 0.11 12.89 -4.81
N PRO A 28 0.23 14.22 -4.86
CA PRO A 28 1.26 14.88 -5.67
C PRO A 28 2.70 14.46 -5.31
N VAL A 29 2.93 13.96 -4.10
CA VAL A 29 4.28 13.69 -3.56
C VAL A 29 4.56 12.21 -3.31
N CYS A 30 3.52 11.38 -3.12
CA CYS A 30 3.68 9.99 -2.72
C CYS A 30 2.52 9.09 -3.14
N HIS A 31 2.79 7.79 -3.03
CA HIS A 31 1.83 6.70 -3.07
C HIS A 31 1.72 6.09 -1.68
N LEU A 32 0.50 5.80 -1.23
CA LEU A 32 0.28 5.18 0.07
C LEU A 32 -0.89 4.20 0.08
N ALA A 33 -0.87 3.25 1.00
CA ALA A 33 -1.96 2.33 1.26
C ALA A 33 -1.94 1.87 2.72
N VAL A 34 -3.10 1.52 3.27
CA VAL A 34 -3.20 0.94 4.61
C VAL A 34 -3.71 -0.49 4.50
N VAL A 35 -2.96 -1.41 5.08
CA VAL A 35 -3.36 -2.81 5.25
C VAL A 35 -3.54 -3.13 6.72
N LEU A 36 -4.28 -4.19 7.01
CA LEU A 36 -4.42 -4.71 8.37
C LEU A 36 -3.49 -5.91 8.52
N ASP A 37 -2.76 -5.96 9.62
CA ASP A 37 -2.09 -7.20 10.02
C ASP A 37 -3.12 -8.22 10.55
N PRO A 38 -2.72 -9.47 10.86
CA PRO A 38 -3.63 -10.50 11.36
C PRO A 38 -4.37 -10.12 12.67
N ASP A 39 -3.80 -9.22 13.46
CA ASP A 39 -4.36 -8.75 14.72
C ASP A 39 -5.31 -7.54 14.51
N GLY A 40 -5.44 -7.05 13.28
CA GLY A 40 -6.25 -5.90 12.92
C GLY A 40 -5.53 -4.55 13.08
N SER A 41 -4.23 -4.55 13.36
CA SER A 41 -3.45 -3.32 13.44
C SER A 41 -3.23 -2.71 12.05
N LYS A 42 -3.26 -1.37 11.98
CA LYS A 42 -3.06 -0.65 10.73
C LYS A 42 -1.58 -0.52 10.39
N VAL A 43 -1.19 -1.01 9.21
CA VAL A 43 0.16 -0.88 8.65
C VAL A 43 0.13 0.02 7.42
N LEU A 44 0.88 1.13 7.47
CA LEU A 44 1.00 2.07 6.37
C LEU A 44 2.15 1.66 5.42
N ILE A 45 1.82 1.42 4.16
CA ILE A 45 2.77 1.25 3.08
C ILE A 45 2.90 2.60 2.37
N HIS A 46 4.12 3.14 2.30
CA HIS A 46 4.36 4.46 1.72
C HIS A 46 5.57 4.44 0.79
N LYS A 47 5.43 5.12 -0.36
CA LYS A 47 6.54 5.43 -1.26
C LYS A 47 6.45 6.87 -1.73
N ARG A 48 7.50 7.64 -1.47
CA ARG A 48 7.65 8.98 -2.05
C ARG A 48 8.01 8.86 -3.55
N LYS A 49 7.43 9.75 -4.37
CA LYS A 49 7.77 9.87 -5.79
C LYS A 49 9.22 10.35 -5.94
N ALA A 50 9.89 9.89 -6.99
CA ALA A 50 11.20 10.42 -7.35
C ALA A 50 11.06 11.92 -7.70
N ARG A 51 12.12 12.69 -7.44
CA ARG A 51 12.16 14.11 -7.76
C ARG A 51 12.47 14.31 -9.23
#